data_AF-E9KM56-F1
#
_entry.id   AF-E9KM56-F1
#
_cell.length_a   1.000
_cell.length_b   1.000
_cell.length_c   1.000
_cell.angle_alpha   90.00
_cell.angle_beta   90.00
_cell.angle_gamma   90.00
#
_symmetry.space_group_name_H-M   'P 1'
#
loop_
_entity.id
_entity.type
_entity.pdbx_description
1 polymer ?
#
loop_
_entity_poly.entity_id
_entity_poly.type
_entity_poly.pdbx_seq_one_letter_code
_entity_poly.pdbx_strand_id
1 'polypeptide(L)'
;NINGITQLSEIESYDFDYSGTSMKALTMKKVLITDLYFSQDNLYKIFANMNIEALTIAESEMIHMLCPLFDSPFRYLNFLKNDLTDLLFQKCDKLIQLETLILQRNKFESLLKVSFMTSHMKSLKYLDMSSNLLRHDGADEQCQWAESLSELDLSSNQLTDAVFECLPVNIKKLDLQNNQIASVPKGMAELKSLKELNLASNRLADLPGCSGFTSLEFLNTEMNSILTPSADFFQSCPKVRELQAGHNPFRCSCELQDFVRLERHSGGKLFGWPAAYMCEYPEDLRGTQLKDFHLTELACNTMLLLVTALLLMLLLVAVVAFLCIYLDVP
;
A
#
# COMPACT_ATOMS: atom_id res chain seq x y z
N ASN A 1 6.64 50.07 -7.26
CA ASN A 1 6.14 51.24 -6.51
C ASN A 1 6.12 50.83 -5.04
N ILE A 2 7.16 51.22 -4.30
CA ILE A 2 7.48 50.77 -2.93
C ILE A 2 6.72 51.64 -1.92
N ASN A 3 5.42 51.85 -2.12
CA ASN A 3 4.63 52.87 -1.39
C ASN A 3 3.32 52.31 -0.83
N GLY A 4 3.35 51.12 -0.24
CA GLY A 4 2.15 50.49 0.31
C GLY A 4 2.39 49.64 1.56
N ILE A 5 3.47 49.89 2.31
CA ILE A 5 3.64 49.24 3.62
C ILE A 5 2.88 50.10 4.62
N THR A 6 1.61 49.76 4.87
CA THR A 6 0.88 50.21 6.05
C THR A 6 1.61 49.62 7.26
N GLN A 7 2.41 50.45 7.94
CA GLN A 7 2.94 50.11 9.24
C GLN A 7 1.74 50.03 10.20
N LEU A 8 1.29 48.81 10.51
CA LEU A 8 0.24 48.58 11.50
C LEU A 8 0.75 49.12 12.85
N SER A 9 0.21 50.27 13.25
CA SER A 9 0.36 50.81 14.58
C SER A 9 -0.32 49.84 15.55
N GLU A 10 0.46 49.29 16.46
CA GLU A 10 0.04 48.49 17.62
C GLU A 10 -0.67 47.16 17.28
N ILE A 11 0.09 46.05 17.34
CA ILE A 11 -0.50 44.71 17.36
C ILE A 11 -1.04 44.49 18.78
N GLU A 12 -2.36 44.58 18.95
CA GLU A 12 -3.01 44.17 20.19
C GLU A 12 -2.92 42.64 20.33
N SER A 13 -2.19 42.17 21.33
CA SER A 13 -2.13 40.75 21.68
C SER A 13 -3.22 40.39 22.68
N TYR A 14 -4.01 39.37 22.36
CA TYR A 14 -5.00 38.80 23.27
C TYR A 14 -4.58 37.39 23.66
N ASP A 15 -4.66 37.08 24.96
CA ASP A 15 -4.50 35.71 25.42
C ASP A 15 -5.74 34.91 25.01
N PHE A 16 -5.51 33.82 24.27
CA PHE A 16 -6.57 32.88 23.94
C PHE A 16 -6.90 32.03 25.18
N ASP A 17 -7.89 32.48 25.96
CA ASP A 17 -8.40 31.74 27.11
C ASP A 17 -9.75 31.08 26.78
N TYR A 18 -9.77 29.75 26.84
CA TYR A 18 -10.97 28.94 26.71
C TYR A 18 -11.23 28.08 27.95
N SER A 19 -10.52 28.33 29.05
CA SER A 19 -10.61 27.56 30.31
C SER A 19 -12.01 27.58 30.93
N GLY A 20 -12.79 28.64 30.69
CA GLY A 20 -14.20 28.75 31.10
C GLY A 20 -15.18 27.99 30.20
N THR A 21 -14.71 27.26 29.19
CA THR A 21 -15.55 26.55 28.22
C THR A 21 -15.55 25.04 28.42
N SER A 22 -16.56 24.36 27.88
CA SER A 22 -16.63 22.89 27.84
C SER A 22 -16.03 22.29 26.56
N MET A 23 -15.10 23.01 25.90
CA MET A 23 -14.55 22.59 24.61
C MET A 23 -13.75 21.28 24.76
N LYS A 24 -14.09 20.28 23.95
CA LYS A 24 -13.39 18.97 23.91
C LYS A 24 -12.67 18.71 22.60
N ALA A 25 -13.04 19.45 21.56
CA ALA A 25 -12.47 19.31 20.23
C ALA A 25 -12.51 20.66 19.50
N LEU A 26 -11.50 20.89 18.65
CA LEU A 26 -11.44 22.04 17.75
C LEU A 26 -11.22 21.54 16.32
N THR A 27 -12.00 22.08 15.38
CA THR A 27 -11.84 21.80 13.95
C THR A 27 -11.79 23.10 13.18
N MET A 28 -10.70 23.29 12.45
CA MET A 28 -10.45 24.41 11.56
C MET A 28 -10.17 23.84 10.17
N LYS A 29 -10.85 24.35 9.15
CA LYS A 29 -10.70 23.91 7.77
C LYS A 29 -10.66 25.10 6.84
N LYS A 30 -9.81 25.03 5.81
CA LYS A 30 -9.73 26.08 4.77
C LYS A 30 -9.43 27.45 5.37
N VAL A 31 -8.53 27.48 6.36
CA VAL A 31 -8.10 28.71 7.01
C VAL A 31 -7.23 29.46 6.03
N LEU A 32 -7.61 30.70 5.72
CA LEU A 32 -6.83 31.60 4.89
C LEU A 32 -6.07 32.57 5.79
N ILE A 33 -4.76 32.59 5.67
CA ILE A 33 -3.93 33.61 6.33
C ILE A 33 -3.92 34.85 5.45
N THR A 34 -4.72 35.86 5.81
CA THR A 34 -4.81 37.14 5.07
C THR A 34 -3.72 38.14 5.46
N ASP A 35 -3.21 38.04 6.68
CA ASP A 35 -2.27 38.99 7.26
C ASP A 35 -1.10 38.25 7.91
N LEU A 36 0.13 38.50 7.45
CA LEU A 36 1.35 37.79 7.88
C LEU A 36 1.99 38.36 9.15
N TYR A 37 1.36 39.33 9.81
CA TYR A 37 1.91 40.06 10.95
C TYR A 37 1.63 39.38 12.30
N PHE A 38 1.79 38.06 12.39
CA PHE A 38 1.81 37.35 13.67
C PHE A 38 2.98 36.37 13.72
N SER A 39 3.53 36.17 14.93
CA SER A 39 4.48 35.07 15.13
C SER A 39 3.73 33.75 15.03
N GLN A 40 4.01 32.97 13.97
CA GLN A 40 3.41 31.65 13.79
C GLN A 40 3.64 30.74 15.00
N ASP A 41 4.79 30.89 15.68
CA ASP A 41 5.11 30.16 16.90
C ASP A 41 4.12 30.45 18.02
N ASN A 42 3.64 31.69 18.16
CA ASN A 42 2.65 32.02 19.18
C ASN A 42 1.32 31.32 18.90
N LEU A 43 0.90 31.27 17.64
CA LEU A 43 -0.32 30.58 17.24
C LEU A 43 -0.21 29.07 17.46
N TYR A 44 0.87 28.45 16.97
CA TYR A 44 1.08 27.02 17.15
C TYR A 44 1.28 26.64 18.62
N LYS A 45 1.80 27.54 19.46
CA LYS A 45 1.89 27.33 20.91
C LYS A 45 0.51 27.26 21.55
N ILE A 46 -0.45 28.08 21.11
CA ILE A 46 -1.83 27.97 21.58
C ILE A 46 -2.37 26.59 21.22
N PHE A 47 -2.32 26.21 19.94
CA PHE A 47 -2.85 24.93 19.48
C PHE A 47 -2.16 23.73 20.14
N ALA A 48 -0.84 23.74 20.29
CA ALA A 48 -0.08 22.62 20.84
C ALA A 48 -0.39 22.36 22.32
N ASN A 49 -0.78 23.41 23.07
CA ASN A 49 -1.00 23.32 24.52
C ASN A 49 -2.48 23.33 24.90
N MET A 50 -3.39 23.15 23.93
CA MET A 50 -4.80 23.00 24.25
C MET A 50 -5.04 21.71 25.05
N ASN A 51 -5.63 21.86 26.23
CA ASN A 51 -6.31 20.83 27.00
C ASN A 51 -7.64 20.39 26.33
N ILE A 52 -7.57 19.74 25.16
CA ILE A 52 -8.70 19.14 24.44
C ILE A 52 -8.30 17.75 23.92
N GLU A 53 -9.25 16.87 23.63
CA GLU A 53 -8.95 15.51 23.17
C GLU A 53 -8.68 15.44 21.65
N ALA A 54 -9.26 16.35 20.87
CA ALA A 54 -9.18 16.29 19.41
C ALA A 54 -8.90 17.66 18.77
N LEU A 55 -7.91 17.72 17.88
CA LEU A 55 -7.61 18.90 17.07
C LEU A 55 -7.56 18.52 15.60
N THR A 56 -8.28 19.27 14.77
CA THR A 56 -8.18 19.22 13.31
C THR A 56 -7.84 20.59 12.77
N ILE A 57 -6.76 20.69 11.99
CA ILE A 57 -6.41 21.86 11.18
C ILE A 57 -6.15 21.34 9.78
N ALA A 58 -7.12 21.44 8.88
CA ALA A 58 -7.04 20.82 7.55
C ALA A 58 -7.18 21.83 6.42
N GLU A 59 -6.59 21.54 5.26
CA GLU A 59 -6.69 22.38 4.06
C GLU A 59 -6.26 23.84 4.30
N SER A 60 -5.24 24.06 5.13
CA SER A 60 -4.92 25.40 5.68
C SER A 60 -3.47 25.82 5.46
N GLU A 61 -2.76 25.17 4.52
CA GLU A 61 -1.37 25.51 4.14
C GLU A 61 -0.40 25.58 5.33
N MET A 62 -0.68 24.82 6.39
CA MET A 62 0.13 24.82 7.60
C MET A 62 1.51 24.23 7.33
N ILE A 63 2.57 24.99 7.56
CA ILE A 63 3.96 24.57 7.29
C ILE A 63 4.66 23.98 8.52
N HIS A 64 4.13 24.22 9.72
CA HIS A 64 4.76 23.80 10.97
C HIS A 64 3.74 23.60 12.11
N MET A 65 4.13 22.84 13.13
CA MET A 65 3.41 22.69 14.40
C MET A 65 4.41 22.35 15.51
N LEU A 66 4.16 22.86 16.72
CA LEU A 66 5.04 22.67 17.87
C LEU A 66 4.67 21.42 18.66
N CYS A 67 5.68 20.75 19.22
CA CYS A 67 5.46 19.76 20.27
C CYS A 67 4.84 20.46 21.50
N PRO A 68 3.85 19.85 22.16
CA PRO A 68 3.30 20.37 23.42
C PRO A 68 4.39 20.58 24.48
N LEU A 69 4.20 21.54 25.39
CA LEU A 69 5.13 21.80 26.51
C LEU A 69 4.99 20.79 27.64
N PHE A 70 3.79 20.23 27.80
CA PHE A 70 3.43 19.26 28.81
C PHE A 70 2.75 18.06 28.16
N ASP A 71 2.63 16.95 28.89
CA ASP A 71 1.91 15.77 28.43
C ASP A 71 0.50 16.17 27.98
N SER A 72 0.25 15.98 26.69
CA SER A 72 -0.97 16.45 26.06
C SER A 72 -2.10 15.45 26.23
N PRO A 73 -3.36 15.92 26.40
CA PRO A 73 -4.54 15.07 26.37
C PRO A 73 -5.00 14.70 24.96
N PHE A 74 -4.30 15.14 23.91
CA PHE A 74 -4.67 14.80 22.53
C PHE A 74 -4.71 13.29 22.33
N ARG A 75 -5.88 12.81 21.88
CA ARG A 75 -6.11 11.45 21.38
C ARG A 75 -6.26 11.42 19.86
N TYR A 76 -6.65 12.53 19.25
CA TYR A 76 -6.84 12.66 17.81
C TYR A 76 -6.21 13.96 17.29
N LEU A 77 -5.27 13.83 16.36
CA LEU A 77 -4.69 14.94 15.62
C LEU A 77 -4.89 14.73 14.13
N ASN A 78 -5.41 15.75 13.43
CA ASN A 78 -5.61 15.70 12.00
C ASN A 78 -5.10 16.98 11.33
N PHE A 79 -4.09 16.80 10.49
CA PHE A 79 -3.47 17.85 9.68
C PHE A 79 -3.59 17.55 8.18
N LEU A 80 -4.70 16.96 7.75
CA LEU A 80 -5.00 16.66 6.36
C LEU A 80 -4.78 17.87 5.44
N LYS A 81 -4.05 17.64 4.34
CA LYS A 81 -3.89 18.61 3.24
C LYS A 81 -3.32 19.95 3.73
N ASN A 82 -2.14 19.88 4.32
CA ASN A 82 -1.32 21.05 4.65
C ASN A 82 0.06 20.91 3.98
N ASP A 83 1.02 21.72 4.42
CA ASP A 83 2.37 21.79 3.88
C ASP A 83 3.42 21.28 4.88
N LEU A 84 3.02 20.36 5.77
CA LEU A 84 3.91 19.81 6.80
C LEU A 84 4.97 18.90 6.20
N THR A 85 6.14 18.90 6.82
CA THR A 85 7.33 18.15 6.37
C THR A 85 7.82 17.23 7.48
N ASP A 86 8.88 16.48 7.19
CA ASP A 86 9.53 15.58 8.14
C ASP A 86 9.95 16.21 9.48
N LEU A 87 10.00 17.55 9.57
CA LEU A 87 10.34 18.25 10.81
C LEU A 87 9.24 18.23 11.86
N LEU A 88 8.01 17.85 11.47
CA LEU A 88 6.88 17.78 12.39
C LEU A 88 7.18 16.80 13.54
N PHE A 89 6.96 17.26 14.78
CA PHE A 89 7.05 16.44 16.00
C PHE A 89 8.32 15.60 16.15
N GLN A 90 9.42 15.99 15.50
CA GLN A 90 10.70 15.31 15.67
C GLN A 90 11.11 15.37 17.14
N LYS A 91 11.37 14.20 17.74
CA LYS A 91 11.73 14.03 19.16
C LYS A 91 10.64 14.51 20.14
N CYS A 92 9.37 14.52 19.73
CA CYS A 92 8.28 14.91 20.62
C CYS A 92 7.88 13.75 21.55
N ASP A 93 8.02 13.95 22.85
CA ASP A 93 7.73 12.94 23.88
C ASP A 93 6.43 13.22 24.65
N LYS A 94 5.68 14.27 24.28
CA LYS A 94 4.49 14.75 25.01
C LYS A 94 3.15 14.25 24.47
N LEU A 95 3.13 13.56 23.33
CA LEU A 95 1.92 13.04 22.67
C LEU A 95 1.63 11.58 23.08
N ILE A 96 1.82 11.26 24.36
CA ILE A 96 1.73 9.89 24.88
C ILE A 96 0.32 9.27 24.80
N GLN A 97 -0.73 10.09 24.80
CA GLN A 97 -2.13 9.65 24.72
C GLN A 97 -2.67 9.62 23.28
N LEU A 98 -1.88 10.06 22.29
CA LEU A 98 -2.34 10.16 20.91
C LEU A 98 -2.66 8.78 20.36
N GLU A 99 -3.91 8.58 19.91
CA GLU A 99 -4.40 7.31 19.36
C GLU A 99 -4.47 7.33 17.84
N THR A 100 -4.74 8.49 17.25
CA THR A 100 -4.88 8.68 15.81
C THR A 100 -4.17 9.93 15.33
N LEU A 101 -3.34 9.78 14.31
CA LEU A 101 -2.64 10.88 13.64
C LEU A 101 -2.88 10.83 12.13
N ILE A 102 -3.50 11.89 11.60
CA ILE A 102 -3.76 12.03 10.16
C ILE A 102 -2.83 13.09 9.57
N LEU A 103 -1.93 12.66 8.68
CA LEU A 103 -0.96 13.48 7.97
C LEU A 103 -1.08 13.33 6.45
N GLN A 104 -2.22 12.79 5.99
CA GLN A 104 -2.55 12.65 4.58
C GLN A 104 -2.35 13.97 3.81
N ARG A 105 -1.82 13.88 2.59
CA ARG A 105 -1.64 15.03 1.67
C ARG A 105 -0.77 16.14 2.25
N ASN A 106 0.39 15.79 2.78
CA ASN A 106 1.42 16.76 3.20
C ASN A 106 2.69 16.59 2.32
N LYS A 107 3.85 17.04 2.82
CA LYS A 107 5.14 17.04 2.11
C LYS A 107 6.19 16.21 2.87
N PHE A 108 5.78 15.10 3.49
CA PHE A 108 6.74 14.18 4.11
C PHE A 108 7.50 13.38 3.05
N GLU A 109 8.81 13.24 3.23
CA GLU A 109 9.71 12.61 2.26
C GLU A 109 10.41 11.37 2.84
N SER A 110 10.67 11.32 4.15
CA SER A 110 11.46 10.26 4.77
C SER A 110 10.64 9.35 5.66
N LEU A 111 10.46 8.10 5.25
CA LEU A 111 9.79 7.08 6.08
C LEU A 111 10.55 6.84 7.40
N LEU A 112 11.88 6.87 7.35
CA LEU A 112 12.74 6.71 8.52
C LEU A 112 12.44 7.79 9.58
N LYS A 113 12.39 9.07 9.18
CA LYS A 113 12.06 10.16 10.11
C LYS A 113 10.63 10.08 10.65
N VAL A 114 9.69 9.60 9.85
CA VAL A 114 8.31 9.35 10.30
C VAL A 114 8.28 8.26 11.37
N SER A 115 9.05 7.18 11.18
CA SER A 115 9.17 6.15 12.21
C SER A 115 9.61 6.77 13.53
N PHE A 116 10.78 7.46 13.55
CA PHE A 116 11.31 8.12 14.74
C PHE A 116 10.36 9.15 15.35
N MET A 117 9.64 9.93 14.54
CA MET A 117 8.63 10.87 15.01
C MET A 117 7.57 10.19 15.88
N THR A 118 7.14 8.99 15.48
CA THR A 118 6.09 8.25 16.20
C THR A 118 6.59 7.44 17.38
N SER A 119 7.89 7.17 17.49
CA SER A 119 8.47 6.25 18.49
C SER A 119 8.04 6.48 19.94
N HIS A 120 7.75 7.73 20.34
CA HIS A 120 7.32 8.07 21.70
C HIS A 120 5.80 8.15 21.90
N MET A 121 5.00 8.01 20.83
CA MET A 121 3.54 8.07 20.88
C MET A 121 2.97 6.73 21.36
N LYS A 122 3.07 6.48 22.68
CA LYS A 122 2.80 5.17 23.31
C LYS A 122 1.40 4.60 23.04
N SER A 123 0.42 5.45 22.73
CA SER A 123 -0.97 5.05 22.49
C SER A 123 -1.38 5.03 21.01
N LEU A 124 -0.47 5.32 20.08
CA LEU A 124 -0.78 5.51 18.66
C LEU A 124 -1.21 4.19 18.02
N LYS A 125 -2.47 4.10 17.59
CA LYS A 125 -3.04 2.90 16.96
C LYS A 125 -3.15 3.01 15.45
N TYR A 126 -3.45 4.21 14.96
CA TYR A 126 -3.66 4.51 13.54
C TYR A 126 -2.86 5.72 13.10
N LEU A 127 -2.11 5.54 12.01
CA LEU A 127 -1.36 6.59 11.33
C LEU A 127 -1.71 6.60 9.85
N ASP A 128 -2.15 7.76 9.37
CA ASP A 128 -2.38 8.02 7.94
C ASP A 128 -1.29 8.94 7.39
N MET A 129 -0.40 8.38 6.56
CA MET A 129 0.62 9.10 5.81
C MET A 129 0.35 9.08 4.31
N SER A 130 -0.88 8.78 3.89
CA SER A 130 -1.22 8.62 2.48
C SER A 130 -1.02 9.91 1.69
N SER A 131 -0.74 9.78 0.38
CA SER A 131 -0.58 10.93 -0.52
C SER A 131 0.51 11.93 -0.07
N ASN A 132 1.66 11.43 0.41
CA ASN A 132 2.85 12.22 0.70
C ASN A 132 3.92 11.96 -0.39
N LEU A 133 5.18 12.27 -0.10
CA LEU A 133 6.33 12.05 -0.98
C LEU A 133 7.29 11.01 -0.39
N LEU A 134 6.79 10.10 0.46
CA LEU A 134 7.63 9.20 1.24
C LEU A 134 8.45 8.28 0.36
N ARG A 135 9.74 8.20 0.69
CA ARG A 135 10.72 7.26 0.16
C ARG A 135 11.41 6.53 1.32
N HIS A 136 11.97 5.38 0.99
CA HIS A 136 12.89 4.64 1.84
C HIS A 136 13.96 4.06 0.94
N ASP A 137 15.19 4.54 1.09
CA ASP A 137 16.27 4.22 0.16
C ASP A 137 17.08 2.98 0.57
N GLY A 138 16.63 2.24 1.61
CA GLY A 138 17.37 1.15 2.25
C GLY A 138 18.54 1.73 3.04
N ALA A 139 18.50 1.64 4.37
CA ALA A 139 19.51 2.23 5.24
C ALA A 139 19.94 1.26 6.34
N ASP A 140 21.18 1.39 6.80
CA ASP A 140 21.73 0.63 7.93
C ASP A 140 21.02 0.92 9.27
N GLU A 141 20.17 1.95 9.32
CA GLU A 141 19.44 2.35 10.52
C GLU A 141 18.07 1.68 10.61
N GLN A 142 17.86 0.94 11.70
CA GLN A 142 16.58 0.29 12.00
C GLN A 142 15.49 1.34 12.30
N CYS A 143 14.39 1.29 11.55
CA CYS A 143 13.23 2.12 11.81
C CYS A 143 12.62 1.86 13.20
N GLN A 144 12.19 2.93 13.87
CA GLN A 144 11.69 2.88 15.24
C GLN A 144 10.27 3.41 15.31
N TRP A 145 9.29 2.53 15.25
CA TRP A 145 7.86 2.89 15.26
C TRP A 145 7.27 2.86 16.68
N ALA A 146 6.11 3.51 16.87
CA ALA A 146 5.29 3.30 18.06
C ALA A 146 4.90 1.81 18.20
N GLU A 147 5.18 1.20 19.36
CA GLU A 147 4.90 -0.22 19.60
C GLU A 147 3.40 -0.58 19.54
N SER A 148 2.53 0.39 19.81
CA SER A 148 1.07 0.26 19.78
C SER A 148 0.46 0.39 18.38
N LEU A 149 1.26 0.76 17.37
CA LEU A 149 0.77 1.00 16.03
C LEU A 149 0.24 -0.29 15.40
N SER A 150 -1.05 -0.27 15.06
CA SER A 150 -1.75 -1.44 14.52
C SER A 150 -2.26 -1.25 13.10
N GLU A 151 -2.48 0.00 12.68
CA GLU A 151 -2.99 0.35 11.36
C GLU A 151 -2.16 1.48 10.77
N LEU A 152 -1.67 1.29 9.54
CA LEU A 152 -0.75 2.20 8.88
C LEU A 152 -1.11 2.32 7.41
N ASP A 153 -1.41 3.55 6.99
CA ASP A 153 -1.65 3.90 5.59
C ASP A 153 -0.45 4.66 5.02
N LEU A 154 0.24 4.02 4.08
CA LEU A 154 1.36 4.56 3.30
C LEU A 154 1.00 4.67 1.81
N SER A 155 -0.28 4.62 1.46
CA SER A 155 -0.73 4.61 0.07
C SER A 155 -0.38 5.91 -0.67
N SER A 156 -0.24 5.85 -1.99
CA SER A 156 0.04 7.03 -2.84
C SER A 156 1.32 7.78 -2.42
N ASN A 157 2.42 7.06 -2.26
CA ASN A 157 3.75 7.60 -1.97
C ASN A 157 4.75 7.21 -3.08
N GLN A 158 6.05 7.31 -2.82
CA GLN A 158 7.12 6.95 -3.74
C GLN A 158 7.92 5.75 -3.23
N LEU A 159 7.27 4.85 -2.49
CA LEU A 159 7.92 3.71 -1.84
C LEU A 159 8.26 2.61 -2.85
N THR A 160 9.40 1.97 -2.66
CA THR A 160 9.87 0.79 -3.41
C THR A 160 9.91 -0.42 -2.48
N ASP A 161 10.41 -1.55 -2.96
CA ASP A 161 10.56 -2.82 -2.22
C ASP A 161 11.32 -2.65 -0.88
N ALA A 162 12.20 -1.65 -0.78
CA ALA A 162 12.95 -1.37 0.45
C ALA A 162 12.04 -0.98 1.62
N VAL A 163 10.79 -0.55 1.38
CA VAL A 163 9.82 -0.24 2.44
C VAL A 163 9.70 -1.36 3.48
N PHE A 164 9.81 -2.61 3.05
CA PHE A 164 9.67 -3.79 3.91
C PHE A 164 10.75 -3.91 4.99
N GLU A 165 11.86 -3.19 4.88
CA GLU A 165 12.92 -3.07 5.90
C GLU A 165 12.52 -2.11 7.05
N CYS A 166 11.52 -1.26 6.80
CA CYS A 166 11.15 -0.14 7.65
C CYS A 166 9.67 -0.19 8.10
N LEU A 167 9.10 -1.39 8.31
CA LEU A 167 7.72 -1.54 8.76
C LEU A 167 7.60 -1.88 10.25
N PRO A 168 6.55 -1.40 10.94
CA PRO A 168 6.27 -1.76 12.32
C PRO A 168 5.88 -3.24 12.46
N VAL A 169 6.57 -3.99 13.34
CA VAL A 169 6.40 -5.45 13.49
C VAL A 169 5.02 -5.90 13.97
N ASN A 170 4.30 -5.05 14.72
CA ASN A 170 3.00 -5.38 15.33
C ASN A 170 1.80 -4.99 14.45
N ILE A 171 2.05 -4.53 13.23
CA ILE A 171 1.01 -4.03 12.34
C ILE A 171 0.00 -5.13 11.99
N LYS A 172 -1.28 -4.76 11.94
CA LYS A 172 -2.40 -5.65 11.58
C LYS A 172 -2.99 -5.29 10.23
N LYS A 173 -3.05 -3.99 9.90
CA LYS A 173 -3.50 -3.48 8.61
C LYS A 173 -2.46 -2.56 8.02
N LEU A 174 -2.06 -2.85 6.79
CA LEU A 174 -1.06 -2.08 6.07
C LEU A 174 -1.56 -1.76 4.66
N ASP A 175 -1.65 -0.47 4.36
CA ASP A 175 -1.94 -0.01 3.01
C ASP A 175 -0.67 0.55 2.34
N LEU A 176 -0.28 -0.08 1.24
CA LEU A 176 0.84 0.29 0.37
C LEU A 176 0.37 0.52 -1.08
N GLN A 177 -0.93 0.72 -1.29
CA GLN A 177 -1.51 0.95 -2.61
C GLN A 177 -0.85 2.13 -3.32
N ASN A 178 -0.75 2.06 -4.65
CA ASN A 178 -0.29 3.17 -5.47
C ASN A 178 1.12 3.66 -5.08
N ASN A 179 2.06 2.72 -5.03
CA ASN A 179 3.49 2.95 -4.82
C ASN A 179 4.28 2.38 -6.02
N GLN A 180 5.58 2.14 -5.85
CA GLN A 180 6.48 1.65 -6.91
C GLN A 180 7.07 0.27 -6.57
N ILE A 181 6.33 -0.53 -5.80
CA ILE A 181 6.78 -1.84 -5.31
C ILE A 181 6.73 -2.86 -6.45
N ALA A 182 7.87 -3.44 -6.79
CA ALA A 182 8.03 -4.47 -7.82
C ALA A 182 8.01 -5.89 -7.22
N SER A 183 8.38 -6.04 -5.95
CA SER A 183 8.38 -7.33 -5.27
C SER A 183 8.24 -7.20 -3.75
N VAL A 184 7.79 -8.28 -3.12
CA VAL A 184 7.82 -8.41 -1.65
C VAL A 184 8.97 -9.36 -1.28
N PRO A 185 10.05 -8.85 -0.68
CA PRO A 185 11.25 -9.64 -0.43
C PRO A 185 11.01 -10.75 0.60
N LYS A 186 11.53 -11.94 0.31
CA LYS A 186 11.44 -13.09 1.21
C LYS A 186 12.31 -12.86 2.46
N GLY A 187 11.72 -13.00 3.64
CA GLY A 187 12.45 -12.99 4.91
C GLY A 187 12.87 -11.63 5.46
N MET A 188 12.47 -10.51 4.83
CA MET A 188 12.79 -9.16 5.34
C MET A 188 11.75 -8.64 6.33
N ALA A 189 10.47 -8.98 6.13
CA ALA A 189 9.38 -8.48 6.94
C ALA A 189 8.69 -9.62 7.69
N GLU A 190 9.06 -9.82 8.96
CA GLU A 190 8.41 -10.78 9.87
C GLU A 190 7.14 -10.17 10.51
N LEU A 191 6.21 -9.71 9.69
CA LEU A 191 4.95 -9.09 10.13
C LEU A 191 3.91 -10.17 10.48
N LYS A 192 4.23 -10.96 11.51
CA LYS A 192 3.42 -12.13 11.94
C LYS A 192 2.02 -11.76 12.39
N SER A 193 1.78 -10.50 12.77
CA SER A 193 0.47 -9.97 13.17
C SER A 193 -0.35 -9.40 12.02
N LEU A 194 0.23 -9.25 10.83
CA LEU A 194 -0.44 -8.65 9.67
C LEU A 194 -1.60 -9.54 9.20
N LYS A 195 -2.76 -8.92 9.05
CA LYS A 195 -4.02 -9.55 8.63
C LYS A 195 -4.51 -9.03 7.29
N GLU A 196 -4.32 -7.74 7.03
CA GLU A 196 -4.81 -7.05 5.83
C GLU A 196 -3.63 -6.32 5.18
N LEU A 197 -3.33 -6.68 3.92
CA LEU A 197 -2.27 -6.07 3.13
C LEU A 197 -2.83 -5.60 1.79
N ASN A 198 -2.75 -4.30 1.54
CA ASN A 198 -3.10 -3.70 0.26
C ASN A 198 -1.84 -3.32 -0.52
N LEU A 199 -1.61 -3.98 -1.66
CA LEU A 199 -0.53 -3.74 -2.62
C LEU A 199 -1.09 -3.39 -4.00
N ALA A 200 -2.35 -2.97 -4.10
CA ALA A 200 -2.96 -2.63 -5.37
C ALA A 200 -2.21 -1.47 -6.07
N SER A 201 -2.30 -1.39 -7.40
CA SER A 201 -1.68 -0.31 -8.18
C SER A 201 -0.16 -0.16 -7.93
N ASN A 202 0.56 -1.29 -7.90
CA ASN A 202 2.01 -1.32 -7.80
C ASN A 202 2.59 -1.93 -9.09
N ARG A 203 3.80 -2.49 -9.04
CA ARG A 203 4.52 -3.08 -10.18
C ARG A 203 4.84 -4.56 -9.97
N LEU A 204 4.06 -5.26 -9.13
CA LEU A 204 4.30 -6.66 -8.79
C LEU A 204 4.23 -7.54 -10.03
N ALA A 205 5.25 -8.39 -10.21
CA ALA A 205 5.28 -9.39 -11.29
C ALA A 205 4.71 -10.76 -10.87
N ASP A 206 4.58 -11.01 -9.56
CA ASP A 206 4.04 -12.23 -8.98
C ASP A 206 3.36 -11.94 -7.63
N LEU A 207 2.56 -12.88 -7.14
CA LEU A 207 1.99 -12.81 -5.79
C LEU A 207 3.07 -12.99 -4.72
N PRO A 208 2.99 -12.26 -3.59
CA PRO A 208 3.89 -12.47 -2.47
C PRO A 208 3.61 -13.79 -1.76
N GLY A 209 4.68 -14.47 -1.31
CA GLY A 209 4.53 -15.61 -0.39
C GLY A 209 4.22 -15.14 1.04
N CYS A 210 3.52 -15.96 1.83
CA CYS A 210 3.10 -15.59 3.19
C CYS A 210 4.05 -16.04 4.31
N SER A 211 5.31 -16.41 4.01
CA SER A 211 6.26 -16.83 5.06
C SER A 211 6.51 -15.72 6.09
N GLY A 212 6.56 -14.45 5.66
CA GLY A 212 6.65 -13.28 6.54
C GLY A 212 5.30 -12.78 7.08
N PHE A 213 4.18 -13.24 6.50
CA PHE A 213 2.81 -12.78 6.78
C PHE A 213 1.92 -13.94 7.23
N THR A 214 2.38 -14.71 8.21
CA THR A 214 1.73 -15.99 8.61
C THR A 214 0.30 -15.86 9.17
N SER A 215 -0.18 -14.64 9.41
CA SER A 215 -1.55 -14.35 9.85
C SER A 215 -2.40 -13.65 8.78
N LEU A 216 -1.91 -13.51 7.54
CA LEU A 216 -2.58 -12.78 6.48
C LEU A 216 -3.94 -13.43 6.14
N GLU A 217 -4.99 -12.62 6.20
CA GLU A 217 -6.38 -13.01 5.92
C GLU A 217 -6.88 -12.38 4.61
N PHE A 218 -6.46 -11.14 4.31
CA PHE A 218 -6.85 -10.38 3.13
C PHE A 218 -5.62 -9.84 2.40
N LEU A 219 -5.53 -10.11 1.10
CA LEU A 219 -4.47 -9.61 0.23
C LEU A 219 -5.07 -8.95 -1.00
N ASN A 220 -4.72 -7.68 -1.24
CA ASN A 220 -5.03 -6.98 -2.48
C ASN A 220 -3.77 -6.75 -3.31
N THR A 221 -3.79 -7.21 -4.56
CA THR A 221 -2.75 -7.12 -5.59
C THR A 221 -3.34 -6.70 -6.93
N GLU A 222 -4.54 -6.10 -6.95
CA GLU A 222 -5.16 -5.60 -8.18
C GLU A 222 -4.30 -4.56 -8.89
N MET A 223 -4.46 -4.43 -10.21
CA MET A 223 -3.76 -3.42 -11.01
C MET A 223 -2.24 -3.49 -10.84
N ASN A 224 -1.67 -4.68 -10.93
CA ASN A 224 -0.23 -4.93 -10.96
C ASN A 224 0.18 -5.50 -12.34
N SER A 225 1.37 -6.08 -12.43
CA SER A 225 1.94 -6.67 -13.65
C SER A 225 2.02 -8.20 -13.57
N ILE A 226 1.12 -8.84 -12.83
CA ILE A 226 1.16 -10.29 -12.59
C ILE A 226 0.70 -11.03 -13.84
N LEU A 227 1.58 -11.85 -14.41
CA LEU A 227 1.27 -12.63 -15.61
C LEU A 227 0.70 -14.01 -15.25
N THR A 228 1.37 -14.72 -14.36
CA THR A 228 1.10 -16.14 -14.09
C THR A 228 1.41 -16.42 -12.62
N PRO A 229 0.44 -16.23 -11.71
CA PRO A 229 0.64 -16.50 -10.30
C PRO A 229 0.99 -17.98 -10.06
N SER A 230 1.90 -18.24 -9.12
CA SER A 230 2.20 -19.62 -8.73
C SER A 230 1.01 -20.30 -8.07
N ALA A 231 0.70 -21.52 -8.51
CA ALA A 231 -0.39 -22.32 -7.95
C ALA A 231 -0.16 -22.74 -6.49
N ASP A 232 1.11 -22.74 -6.03
CA ASP A 232 1.48 -23.02 -4.64
C ASP A 232 1.15 -21.87 -3.69
N PHE A 233 0.71 -20.70 -4.19
CA PHE A 233 0.32 -19.57 -3.35
C PHE A 233 -0.65 -20.00 -2.24
N PHE A 234 -1.71 -20.75 -2.57
CA PHE A 234 -2.72 -21.18 -1.60
C PHE A 234 -2.19 -22.16 -0.54
N GLN A 235 -1.11 -22.89 -0.84
CA GLN A 235 -0.41 -23.74 0.13
C GLN A 235 0.49 -22.89 1.03
N SER A 236 1.18 -21.91 0.47
CA SER A 236 2.05 -20.98 1.20
C SER A 236 1.28 -19.99 2.09
N CYS A 237 0.04 -19.69 1.72
CA CYS A 237 -0.84 -18.69 2.31
C CYS A 237 -2.17 -19.31 2.78
N PRO A 238 -2.17 -20.29 3.70
CA PRO A 238 -3.35 -21.08 4.02
C PRO A 238 -4.47 -20.27 4.70
N LYS A 239 -4.12 -19.19 5.42
CA LYS A 239 -5.06 -18.34 6.16
C LYS A 239 -5.73 -17.27 5.30
N VAL A 240 -5.23 -17.00 4.09
CA VAL A 240 -5.85 -16.03 3.18
C VAL A 240 -7.24 -16.51 2.82
N ARG A 241 -8.24 -15.68 3.09
CA ARG A 241 -9.66 -15.93 2.82
C ARG A 241 -10.13 -15.15 1.59
N GLU A 242 -9.50 -14.02 1.34
CA GLU A 242 -9.81 -13.16 0.20
C GLU A 242 -8.53 -12.69 -0.47
N LEU A 243 -8.43 -12.96 -1.77
CA LEU A 243 -7.39 -12.49 -2.66
C LEU A 243 -8.03 -11.64 -3.76
N GLN A 244 -7.74 -10.34 -3.74
CA GLN A 244 -8.05 -9.42 -4.82
C GLN A 244 -6.83 -9.39 -5.75
N ALA A 245 -6.94 -9.98 -6.94
CA ALA A 245 -5.85 -10.04 -7.93
C ALA A 245 -6.34 -9.72 -9.34
N GLY A 246 -7.56 -9.19 -9.47
CA GLY A 246 -8.12 -8.75 -10.73
C GLY A 246 -7.30 -7.64 -11.41
N HIS A 247 -7.63 -7.35 -12.66
CA HIS A 247 -7.00 -6.28 -13.44
C HIS A 247 -5.47 -6.42 -13.55
N ASN A 248 -4.97 -7.66 -13.62
CA ASN A 248 -3.59 -7.98 -13.94
C ASN A 248 -3.50 -8.53 -15.38
N PRO A 249 -2.36 -8.33 -16.08
CA PRO A 249 -2.18 -8.74 -17.47
C PRO A 249 -1.95 -10.25 -17.62
N PHE A 250 -2.92 -11.07 -17.19
CA PHE A 250 -2.75 -12.51 -17.09
C PHE A 250 -2.37 -13.15 -18.44
N ARG A 251 -1.34 -13.99 -18.41
CA ARG A 251 -0.97 -14.86 -19.52
C ARG A 251 -1.68 -16.20 -19.34
N CYS A 252 -2.68 -16.46 -20.17
CA CYS A 252 -3.42 -17.72 -20.24
C CYS A 252 -2.56 -18.85 -20.79
N SER A 253 -1.78 -19.40 -19.86
CA SER A 253 -0.91 -20.56 -20.05
C SER A 253 -1.41 -21.75 -19.22
N CYS A 254 -0.73 -22.88 -19.34
CA CYS A 254 -1.05 -24.08 -18.58
C CYS A 254 -0.84 -23.88 -17.07
N GLU A 255 0.17 -23.10 -16.68
CA GLU A 255 0.43 -22.76 -15.29
C GLU A 255 -0.69 -21.89 -14.70
N LEU A 256 -1.21 -20.91 -15.46
CA LEU A 256 -2.36 -20.12 -15.02
C LEU A 256 -3.63 -20.99 -14.91
N GLN A 257 -3.82 -21.93 -15.85
CA GLN A 257 -4.91 -22.90 -15.76
C GLN A 257 -4.82 -23.72 -14.47
N ASP A 258 -3.63 -24.13 -14.05
CA ASP A 258 -3.44 -24.87 -12.80
C ASP A 258 -3.67 -23.99 -11.56
N PHE A 259 -3.27 -22.71 -11.60
CA PHE A 259 -3.62 -21.74 -10.56
C PHE A 259 -5.14 -21.62 -10.38
N VAL A 260 -5.89 -21.42 -11.47
CA VAL A 260 -7.37 -21.32 -11.45
C VAL A 260 -8.01 -22.63 -10.97
N ARG A 261 -7.47 -23.78 -11.38
CA ARG A 261 -7.96 -25.08 -10.89
C ARG A 261 -7.78 -25.22 -9.39
N LEU A 262 -6.61 -24.91 -8.85
CA LEU A 262 -6.31 -25.03 -7.42
C LEU A 262 -7.11 -24.01 -6.58
N GLU A 263 -7.31 -22.81 -7.12
CA GLU A 263 -8.17 -21.79 -6.53
C GLU A 263 -9.59 -22.31 -6.27
N ARG A 264 -10.19 -22.98 -7.27
CA ARG A 264 -11.53 -23.56 -7.15
C ARG A 264 -11.61 -24.62 -6.05
N HIS A 265 -10.54 -25.42 -5.89
CA HIS A 265 -10.44 -26.42 -4.82
C HIS A 265 -10.21 -25.77 -3.45
N SER A 266 -9.66 -24.56 -3.40
CA SER A 266 -9.41 -23.80 -2.16
C SER A 266 -10.65 -23.09 -1.59
N GLY A 267 -11.81 -23.24 -2.22
CA GLY A 267 -13.09 -22.72 -1.74
C GLY A 267 -13.52 -21.37 -2.34
N GLY A 268 -12.88 -20.90 -3.42
CA GLY A 268 -13.25 -19.64 -4.08
C GLY A 268 -12.77 -18.43 -3.30
N LYS A 269 -11.47 -18.16 -3.33
CA LYS A 269 -10.82 -17.07 -2.58
C LYS A 269 -10.67 -15.79 -3.41
N LEU A 270 -10.85 -15.86 -4.72
CA LEU A 270 -10.71 -14.71 -5.61
C LEU A 270 -11.92 -13.78 -5.53
N PHE A 271 -11.72 -12.56 -5.04
CA PHE A 271 -12.76 -11.54 -5.00
C PHE A 271 -13.03 -10.99 -6.41
N GLY A 272 -14.29 -10.76 -6.74
CA GLY A 272 -14.67 -10.25 -8.07
C GLY A 272 -14.58 -11.28 -9.19
N TRP A 273 -14.34 -12.56 -8.86
CA TRP A 273 -14.34 -13.65 -9.83
C TRP A 273 -15.74 -13.86 -10.44
N PRO A 274 -15.86 -14.09 -11.76
CA PRO A 274 -14.79 -14.09 -12.77
C PRO A 274 -14.58 -12.73 -13.47
N ALA A 275 -15.41 -11.73 -13.19
CA ALA A 275 -15.51 -10.51 -14.00
C ALA A 275 -14.21 -9.70 -14.07
N ALA A 276 -13.40 -9.70 -13.01
CA ALA A 276 -12.13 -8.97 -12.94
C ALA A 276 -10.92 -9.74 -13.50
N TYR A 277 -11.12 -10.96 -14.00
CA TYR A 277 -10.04 -11.89 -14.36
C TYR A 277 -10.16 -12.29 -15.84
N MET A 278 -9.31 -11.71 -16.68
CA MET A 278 -9.31 -11.93 -18.13
C MET A 278 -7.90 -12.20 -18.64
N CYS A 279 -7.78 -13.00 -19.68
CA CYS A 279 -6.55 -13.18 -20.43
C CYS A 279 -6.14 -11.86 -21.09
N GLU A 280 -4.91 -11.42 -20.89
CA GLU A 280 -4.28 -10.39 -21.72
C GLU A 280 -3.46 -11.04 -22.84
N TYR A 281 -2.83 -12.18 -22.54
CA TYR A 281 -2.02 -12.96 -23.47
C TYR A 281 -2.41 -14.44 -23.46
N PRO A 282 -2.14 -15.21 -24.53
CA PRO A 282 -1.74 -14.75 -25.86
C PRO A 282 -2.87 -13.98 -26.60
N GLU A 283 -2.55 -13.31 -27.72
CA GLU A 283 -3.49 -12.43 -28.43
C GLU A 283 -4.78 -13.13 -28.89
N ASP A 284 -4.71 -14.41 -29.23
CA ASP A 284 -5.86 -15.22 -29.63
C ASP A 284 -6.85 -15.51 -28.48
N LEU A 285 -6.37 -15.42 -27.23
CA LEU A 285 -7.20 -15.58 -26.03
C LEU A 285 -7.53 -14.25 -25.36
N ARG A 286 -7.00 -13.13 -25.85
CA ARG A 286 -7.16 -11.81 -25.21
C ARG A 286 -8.63 -11.45 -24.99
N GLY A 287 -8.94 -10.98 -23.79
CA GLY A 287 -10.30 -10.64 -23.34
C GLY A 287 -11.16 -11.83 -22.90
N THR A 288 -10.67 -13.07 -23.05
CA THR A 288 -11.38 -14.27 -22.54
C THR A 288 -11.33 -14.28 -21.02
N GLN A 289 -12.44 -14.56 -20.35
CA GLN A 289 -12.43 -14.68 -18.88
C GLN A 289 -11.63 -15.91 -18.45
N LEU A 290 -10.92 -15.82 -17.32
CA LEU A 290 -10.11 -16.92 -16.81
C LEU A 290 -10.94 -18.18 -16.49
N LYS A 291 -12.25 -18.04 -16.28
CA LYS A 291 -13.16 -19.19 -16.09
C LYS A 291 -13.46 -19.96 -17.39
N ASP A 292 -13.28 -19.32 -18.54
CA ASP A 292 -13.76 -19.82 -19.84
C ASP A 292 -12.62 -20.36 -20.71
N PHE A 293 -11.36 -19.95 -20.48
CA PHE A 293 -10.24 -20.52 -21.22
C PHE A 293 -9.91 -21.93 -20.74
N HIS A 294 -9.57 -22.80 -21.68
CA HIS A 294 -9.17 -24.17 -21.39
C HIS A 294 -8.11 -24.64 -22.39
N LEU A 295 -6.98 -25.09 -21.86
CA LEU A 295 -5.89 -25.69 -22.62
C LEU A 295 -5.91 -27.21 -22.41
N THR A 296 -5.79 -27.94 -23.53
CA THR A 296 -5.80 -29.40 -23.52
C THR A 296 -4.55 -29.95 -22.82
N GLU A 297 -4.65 -31.14 -22.24
CA GLU A 297 -3.49 -31.81 -21.64
C GLU A 297 -2.35 -32.02 -22.65
N LEU A 298 -2.72 -32.23 -23.93
CA LEU A 298 -1.77 -32.32 -25.02
C LEU A 298 -0.99 -31.02 -25.21
N ALA A 299 -1.65 -29.87 -25.15
CA ALA A 299 -1.00 -28.57 -25.25
C ALA A 299 -0.12 -28.27 -24.02
N CYS A 300 -0.51 -28.77 -22.85
CA CYS A 300 0.19 -28.53 -21.58
C CYS A 300 1.34 -29.49 -21.28
N ASN A 301 1.43 -30.62 -21.98
CA ASN A 301 2.49 -31.61 -21.81
C ASN A 301 3.40 -31.65 -23.04
N THR A 302 4.55 -30.99 -22.96
CA THR A 302 5.52 -30.91 -24.05
C THR A 302 6.01 -32.28 -24.51
N MET A 303 6.19 -33.24 -23.61
CA MET A 303 6.60 -34.60 -23.97
C MET A 303 5.49 -35.33 -24.73
N LEU A 304 4.24 -35.23 -24.26
CA LEU A 304 3.10 -35.83 -24.96
C LEU A 304 2.88 -35.19 -26.32
N LEU A 305 3.04 -33.87 -26.43
CA LEU A 305 2.97 -33.14 -27.69
C LEU A 305 4.04 -33.61 -28.67
N LEU A 306 5.29 -33.75 -28.22
CA LEU A 306 6.39 -34.22 -29.07
C LEU A 306 6.19 -35.67 -29.50
N VAL A 307 5.76 -36.55 -28.59
CA VAL A 307 5.48 -37.96 -28.89
C VAL A 307 4.34 -38.10 -29.90
N THR A 308 3.23 -37.39 -29.68
CA THR A 308 2.09 -37.42 -30.62
C THR A 308 2.44 -36.81 -31.98
N ALA A 309 3.17 -35.70 -32.01
CA ALA A 309 3.65 -35.10 -33.26
C ALA A 309 4.58 -36.06 -34.01
N LEU A 310 5.52 -36.72 -33.31
CA LEU A 310 6.42 -37.71 -33.91
C LEU A 310 5.65 -38.91 -34.46
N LEU A 311 4.67 -39.44 -33.71
CA LEU A 311 3.82 -40.55 -34.15
C LEU A 311 3.00 -40.19 -35.39
N LEU A 312 2.41 -38.99 -35.43
CA LEU A 312 1.68 -38.49 -36.58
C LEU A 312 2.58 -38.29 -37.81
N MET A 313 3.80 -37.78 -37.61
CA MET A 313 4.79 -37.64 -38.69
C MET A 313 5.24 -38.99 -39.24
N LEU A 314 5.51 -39.98 -38.36
CA LEU A 314 5.87 -41.34 -38.79
C LEU A 314 4.71 -42.03 -39.53
N LEU A 315 3.47 -41.85 -39.06
CA LEU A 315 2.28 -42.34 -39.74
C LEU A 315 2.14 -41.71 -41.13
N LEU A 316 2.32 -40.39 -41.23
CA LEU A 316 2.25 -39.67 -42.50
C LEU A 316 3.32 -40.19 -43.49
N VAL A 317 4.56 -40.35 -43.03
CA VAL A 317 5.65 -40.91 -43.85
C VAL A 317 5.32 -42.33 -44.31
N ALA A 318 4.79 -43.18 -43.42
CA ALA A 318 4.39 -44.54 -43.78
C ALA A 318 3.24 -44.57 -44.80
N VAL A 319 2.24 -43.71 -44.65
CA VAL A 319 1.11 -43.60 -45.59
C VAL A 319 1.59 -43.10 -46.95
N VAL A 320 2.45 -42.08 -46.99
CA VAL A 320 3.03 -41.56 -48.24
C VAL A 320 3.87 -42.64 -48.92
N ALA A 321 4.74 -43.33 -48.18
CA ALA A 321 5.56 -44.41 -48.71
C ALA A 321 4.69 -45.56 -49.26
N PHE A 322 3.63 -45.95 -48.55
CA PHE A 322 2.69 -46.97 -49.02
C PHE A 322 1.98 -46.54 -50.30
N LEU A 323 1.53 -45.29 -50.38
CA LEU A 323 0.89 -44.74 -51.58
C LEU A 323 1.85 -44.67 -52.78
N CYS A 324 3.11 -44.27 -52.58
CA CYS A 324 4.12 -44.29 -53.64
C CYS A 324 4.35 -45.71 -54.18
N ILE A 325 4.47 -46.71 -53.29
CA ILE A 325 4.64 -48.12 -53.68
C ILE A 325 3.41 -48.64 -54.40
N TYR A 326 2.20 -48.33 -53.92
CA TYR A 326 0.96 -48.87 -54.46
C TYR A 326 0.55 -48.24 -55.80
N LEU A 327 0.84 -46.95 -56.00
CA LEU A 327 0.44 -46.20 -57.19
C LEU A 327 1.54 -46.13 -58.28
N ASP A 328 2.70 -46.75 -58.05
CA ASP A 328 3.84 -46.77 -58.99
C ASP A 328 4.28 -45.35 -59.41
N VAL A 329 4.11 -44.39 -58.51
CA VAL A 329 4.53 -42.98 -58.70
C VAL A 329 5.96 -42.87 -58.16
N PRO A 330 6.93 -42.39 -58.94
CA PRO A 330 8.33 -42.30 -58.51
C PRO A 330 8.53 -41.39 -57.29
#